data_AF-A0A2S8UKZ4-F1
#
_entry.id   AF-A0A2S8UKZ4-F1
#
_cell.length_a   1.000
_cell.length_b   1.000
_cell.length_c   1.000
_cell.angle_alpha   90.00
_cell.angle_beta   90.00
_cell.angle_gamma   90.00
#
_symmetry.space_group_name_H-M   'P 1'
#
loop_
_entity.id
_entity.type
_entity.pdbx_description
1 polymer ?
#
loop_
_entity_poly.entity_id
_entity_poly.type
_entity_poly.pdbx_seq_one_letter_code
_entity_poly.pdbx_strand_id
1 'polypeptide(L)'
;MGIMKRSIALFIVLCFMSPMVFSTNVHAEVVTELKTGFPDKEVFTPGEWFLGQKPANYDENKPPILFVQGRNGNADSWYGKTVYHDMNDMYDYALKAGYQTVFIQLYDAAGKGSASQWDNGKLLAQKLEEIYNHFGKKVNVVAHSKGGIDTQAALVGYGANRFVGNVITLATPHYGSNLADLSYSWWAGWLASILGQKDDGTYSLQIGEMAKFRSTIDNNPAAKLNRYYTATGTSWGPVFSALSMGGLYLSSYGSNDGLVNEWSAKLPYGTHLFTDARFDHDNIRKGSAVFARIEPYLRTANVPVPVLLAPSNSSEEKVEQLNTTSNQAILGGELSQNQWVGQTIAVDKKAEGVVSVLTASSDVEIQLISPKGKVYTNKDSAVSTGEGESLFKGATIRTFKFDKMEAGEWQVKMMAKQPKDAYLIVTDYKKDAPFVLQMPAKVKVNKAEYKLKKSPAAPEMKGDLSVTVRVINKDGKLVSESNESQNINANTFTGALKNIEQPGVYNVTIDIKGMNKEGQPYNRTIVKSVYVEK
;
A
#
# COMPACT_ATOMS: atom_id res chain seq x y z
N MET A 1 74.70 -1.42 40.64
CA MET A 1 75.82 -0.55 40.23
C MET A 1 76.87 -1.44 39.59
N GLY A 2 77.21 -1.19 38.32
CA GLY A 2 78.30 -1.88 37.59
C GLY A 2 77.95 -3.27 37.02
N ILE A 3 78.30 -3.71 35.82
CA ILE A 3 78.58 -3.15 34.48
C ILE A 3 78.99 -4.37 33.61
N MET A 4 78.56 -4.37 32.34
CA MET A 4 79.13 -5.08 31.18
C MET A 4 79.25 -6.62 31.17
N LYS A 5 78.51 -7.21 30.24
CA LYS A 5 79.11 -7.89 29.08
C LYS A 5 78.28 -7.58 27.82
N ARG A 6 78.89 -6.86 26.88
CA ARG A 6 78.47 -6.77 25.48
C ARG A 6 79.18 -7.89 24.73
N SER A 7 78.46 -8.60 23.85
CA SER A 7 78.91 -8.95 22.50
C SER A 7 77.67 -9.26 21.64
N ILE A 8 77.54 -8.49 20.57
CA ILE A 8 76.50 -8.49 19.53
C ILE A 8 77.02 -9.35 18.37
N ALA A 9 76.16 -10.16 17.73
CA ALA A 9 76.05 -10.21 16.27
C ALA A 9 74.91 -11.13 15.78
N LEU A 10 73.89 -10.46 15.25
CA LEU A 10 73.07 -10.82 14.08
C LEU A 10 72.51 -12.25 13.96
N PHE A 11 71.20 -12.37 14.16
CA PHE A 11 70.36 -13.30 13.39
C PHE A 11 69.18 -12.55 12.78
N ILE A 12 69.16 -12.53 11.45
CA ILE A 12 68.05 -12.08 10.62
C ILE A 12 66.95 -13.13 10.75
N VAL A 13 65.80 -12.76 11.33
CA VAL A 13 64.59 -13.60 11.31
C VAL A 13 63.75 -13.16 10.11
N LEU A 14 63.81 -13.96 9.05
CA LEU A 14 62.88 -13.95 7.93
C LEU A 14 61.57 -14.60 8.42
N CYS A 15 60.59 -13.78 8.83
CA CYS A 15 59.23 -14.28 9.06
C CYS A 15 58.54 -14.47 7.70
N PHE A 16 58.32 -15.74 7.34
CA PHE A 16 57.40 -16.14 6.29
C PHE A 16 55.98 -15.67 6.65
N MET A 17 55.51 -14.58 6.04
CA MET A 17 54.09 -14.28 5.91
C MET A 17 53.49 -15.27 4.91
N SER A 18 52.93 -16.38 5.40
CA SER A 18 52.00 -17.19 4.62
C SER A 18 50.67 -16.43 4.54
N PRO A 19 50.09 -16.21 3.35
CA PRO A 19 48.75 -15.67 3.25
C PRO A 19 47.77 -16.71 3.79
N MET A 20 47.10 -16.37 4.88
CA MET A 20 45.91 -17.08 5.36
C MET A 20 44.83 -16.90 4.29
N VAL A 21 44.73 -17.86 3.37
CA VAL A 21 43.60 -17.95 2.43
C VAL A 21 42.39 -18.35 3.27
N PHE A 22 41.56 -17.38 3.64
CA PHE A 22 40.19 -17.68 4.05
C PHE A 22 39.46 -18.23 2.83
N SER A 23 39.38 -19.55 2.70
CA SER A 23 38.44 -20.19 1.80
C SER A 23 37.03 -19.90 2.32
N THR A 24 36.39 -18.86 1.80
CA THR A 24 34.94 -18.81 1.80
C THR A 24 34.48 -19.95 0.91
N ASN A 25 34.06 -21.06 1.51
CA ASN A 25 33.28 -22.07 0.80
C ASN A 25 32.00 -21.37 0.34
N VAL A 26 32.00 -20.90 -0.91
CA VAL A 26 30.78 -20.60 -1.65
C VAL A 26 30.13 -21.97 -1.85
N HIS A 27 29.24 -22.34 -0.94
CA HIS A 27 28.28 -23.38 -1.27
C HIS A 27 27.47 -22.83 -2.43
N ALA A 28 27.62 -23.43 -3.60
CA ALA A 28 26.66 -23.27 -4.68
C ALA A 28 25.30 -23.66 -4.10
N GLU A 29 24.43 -22.67 -3.90
CA GLU A 29 23.04 -22.93 -3.58
C GLU A 29 22.52 -23.79 -4.75
N VAL A 30 22.14 -25.03 -4.46
CA VAL A 30 21.64 -25.95 -5.47
C VAL A 30 20.30 -25.39 -5.91
N VAL A 31 20.32 -24.64 -7.02
CA VAL A 31 19.10 -24.18 -7.69
C VAL A 31 18.28 -25.43 -7.99
N THR A 32 17.19 -25.60 -7.25
CA THR A 32 16.38 -26.80 -7.33
C THR A 32 15.53 -26.68 -8.58
N GLU A 33 15.93 -27.37 -9.66
CA GLU A 33 15.11 -27.53 -10.86
C GLU A 33 14.03 -28.58 -10.57
N LEU A 34 12.79 -28.12 -10.46
CA LEU A 34 11.67 -28.96 -10.05
C LEU A 34 11.23 -29.86 -11.22
N LYS A 35 11.30 -31.18 -11.00
CA LYS A 35 10.92 -32.17 -12.02
C LYS A 35 9.39 -32.29 -12.20
N THR A 36 8.59 -31.84 -11.22
CA THR A 36 7.12 -31.77 -11.29
C THR A 36 6.60 -30.56 -10.51
N GLY A 37 6.01 -29.57 -11.20
CA GLY A 37 5.18 -28.52 -10.58
C GLY A 37 5.91 -27.54 -9.64
N PHE A 38 6.05 -27.90 -8.36
CA PHE A 38 6.45 -27.05 -7.22
C PHE A 38 7.38 -27.80 -6.25
N PRO A 39 8.14 -27.12 -5.35
CA PRO A 39 8.93 -27.79 -4.34
C PRO A 39 8.01 -28.62 -3.43
N ASP A 40 8.37 -29.87 -3.12
CA ASP A 40 7.61 -30.74 -2.19
C ASP A 40 7.43 -30.10 -0.80
N LYS A 41 8.29 -29.12 -0.48
CA LYS A 41 8.17 -28.24 0.68
C LYS A 41 8.64 -26.84 0.28
N GLU A 42 7.69 -25.93 0.06
CA GLU A 42 8.02 -24.52 -0.03
C GLU A 42 8.65 -24.04 1.28
N VAL A 43 9.79 -23.40 1.14
CA VAL A 43 10.45 -22.71 2.23
C VAL A 43 10.17 -21.22 2.04
N PHE A 44 9.68 -20.60 3.11
CA PHE A 44 9.29 -19.19 3.15
C PHE A 44 10.43 -18.34 3.70
N THR A 45 11.67 -18.63 3.26
CA THR A 45 12.86 -17.92 3.73
C THR A 45 13.14 -16.74 2.80
N PRO A 46 13.30 -15.51 3.34
CA PRO A 46 13.68 -14.37 2.54
C PRO A 46 15.00 -14.59 1.77
N GLY A 47 14.97 -14.31 0.46
CA GLY A 47 16.10 -14.43 -0.45
C GLY A 47 16.11 -15.73 -1.25
N GLU A 48 15.38 -16.75 -0.83
CA GLU A 48 15.26 -17.96 -1.63
C GLU A 48 14.54 -17.66 -2.95
N TRP A 49 15.03 -18.26 -4.02
CA TRP A 49 14.36 -18.26 -5.31
C TRP A 49 14.47 -19.64 -5.94
N PHE A 50 13.48 -20.00 -6.75
CA PHE A 50 13.41 -21.31 -7.39
C PHE A 50 12.75 -21.22 -8.75
N LEU A 51 12.98 -22.26 -9.56
CA LEU A 51 12.48 -22.35 -10.92
C LEU A 51 11.16 -23.09 -10.97
N GLY A 52 10.23 -22.61 -11.80
CA GLY A 52 9.13 -23.46 -12.25
C GLY A 52 9.63 -24.58 -13.16
N GLN A 53 8.75 -25.53 -13.49
CA GLN A 53 9.05 -26.57 -14.48
C GLN A 53 9.51 -25.94 -15.81
N LYS A 54 10.54 -26.53 -16.43
CA LYS A 54 10.95 -26.18 -17.79
C LYS A 54 9.88 -26.60 -18.82
N PRO A 55 9.34 -25.68 -19.64
CA PRO A 55 8.30 -26.01 -20.60
C PRO A 55 8.75 -27.05 -21.64
N ALA A 56 7.85 -27.95 -22.06
CA ALA A 56 8.14 -28.88 -23.15
C ALA A 56 8.36 -28.14 -24.50
N ASN A 57 7.71 -27.00 -24.68
CA ASN A 57 7.85 -26.07 -25.79
C ASN A 57 8.76 -24.88 -25.43
N TYR A 58 9.78 -25.10 -24.59
CA TYR A 58 10.69 -24.05 -24.15
C TYR A 58 11.36 -23.36 -25.34
N ASP A 59 11.27 -22.03 -25.38
CA ASP A 59 11.91 -21.19 -26.39
C ASP A 59 13.12 -20.48 -25.77
N GLU A 60 14.32 -20.86 -26.19
CA GLU A 60 15.58 -20.29 -25.71
C GLU A 60 15.71 -18.78 -25.97
N ASN A 61 14.99 -18.25 -26.97
CA ASN A 61 14.99 -16.83 -27.30
C ASN A 61 14.12 -16.01 -26.36
N LYS A 62 13.16 -16.65 -25.65
CA LYS A 62 12.34 -15.95 -24.66
C LYS A 62 13.15 -15.70 -23.38
N PRO A 63 13.09 -14.47 -22.83
CA PRO A 63 13.61 -14.21 -21.49
C PRO A 63 12.83 -15.01 -20.44
N PRO A 64 13.46 -15.49 -19.37
CA PRO A 64 12.74 -16.03 -18.22
C PRO A 64 11.84 -14.96 -17.59
N ILE A 65 10.74 -15.39 -16.96
CA ILE A 65 9.84 -14.50 -16.22
C ILE A 65 10.10 -14.65 -14.73
N LEU A 66 10.51 -13.57 -14.06
CA LEU A 66 10.55 -13.47 -12.62
C LEU A 66 9.22 -12.92 -12.09
N PHE A 67 8.59 -13.65 -11.20
CA PHE A 67 7.38 -13.25 -10.51
C PHE A 67 7.70 -12.64 -9.14
N VAL A 68 7.20 -11.43 -8.86
CA VAL A 68 7.48 -10.67 -7.62
C VAL A 68 6.19 -10.36 -6.88
N GLN A 69 6.03 -10.96 -5.70
CA GLN A 69 4.84 -10.85 -4.86
C GLN A 69 4.56 -9.42 -4.34
N GLY A 70 3.31 -9.19 -3.92
CA GLY A 70 2.88 -7.97 -3.24
C GLY A 70 3.15 -7.96 -1.73
N ARG A 71 2.51 -7.00 -1.04
CA ARG A 71 2.65 -6.80 0.41
C ARG A 71 2.13 -8.04 1.15
N ASN A 72 2.89 -8.55 2.12
CA ASN A 72 2.55 -9.76 2.89
C ASN A 72 2.32 -11.02 2.03
N GLY A 73 2.74 -10.99 0.76
CA GLY A 73 2.69 -12.13 -0.13
C GLY A 73 3.88 -13.06 0.03
N ASN A 74 3.91 -14.10 -0.79
CA ASN A 74 5.00 -15.06 -0.96
C ASN A 74 5.00 -15.55 -2.43
N ALA A 75 5.90 -16.46 -2.79
CA ALA A 75 5.95 -17.05 -4.13
C ALA A 75 4.61 -17.71 -4.55
N ASP A 76 3.89 -18.34 -3.61
CA ASP A 76 2.57 -18.96 -3.81
C ASP A 76 1.51 -17.97 -4.31
N SER A 77 1.77 -16.66 -4.23
CA SER A 77 0.93 -15.65 -4.87
C SER A 77 0.73 -15.83 -6.38
N TRP A 78 1.51 -16.67 -7.06
CA TRP A 78 1.48 -16.83 -8.52
C TRP A 78 0.90 -18.16 -9.02
N TYR A 79 0.63 -19.08 -8.10
CA TYR A 79 0.13 -20.43 -8.40
C TYR A 79 -0.81 -21.00 -7.33
N GLY A 80 -0.90 -20.35 -6.18
CA GLY A 80 -1.76 -20.71 -5.07
C GLY A 80 -3.17 -20.16 -5.16
N LYS A 81 -3.92 -20.38 -4.08
CA LYS A 81 -5.28 -19.88 -3.96
C LYS A 81 -5.26 -18.35 -3.86
N THR A 82 -6.14 -17.69 -4.61
CA THR A 82 -6.43 -16.28 -4.35
C THR A 82 -7.35 -16.14 -3.12
N VAL A 83 -7.51 -14.92 -2.60
CA VAL A 83 -8.30 -14.69 -1.39
C VAL A 83 -9.79 -14.80 -1.70
N TYR A 84 -10.23 -14.17 -2.78
CA TYR A 84 -11.64 -13.99 -3.12
C TYR A 84 -12.08 -14.75 -4.36
N HIS A 85 -11.14 -15.34 -5.10
CA HIS A 85 -11.39 -16.03 -6.37
C HIS A 85 -10.75 -17.42 -6.37
N ASP A 86 -10.71 -18.06 -7.53
CA ASP A 86 -10.08 -19.37 -7.69
C ASP A 86 -8.55 -19.31 -7.62
N MET A 87 -7.89 -20.42 -7.94
CA MET A 87 -6.43 -20.52 -8.06
C MET A 87 -5.85 -19.44 -8.98
N ASN A 88 -4.68 -18.92 -8.63
CA ASN A 88 -3.89 -18.12 -9.54
C ASN A 88 -3.23 -19.05 -10.56
N ASP A 89 -3.59 -18.90 -11.83
CA ASP A 89 -3.08 -19.68 -12.95
C ASP A 89 -2.02 -18.93 -13.77
N MET A 90 -1.42 -17.86 -13.24
CA MET A 90 -0.38 -17.09 -13.92
C MET A 90 0.81 -17.97 -14.30
N TYR A 91 1.27 -18.82 -13.38
CA TYR A 91 2.31 -19.80 -13.68
C TYR A 91 1.93 -20.72 -14.83
N ASP A 92 0.73 -21.31 -14.81
CA ASP A 92 0.28 -22.26 -15.83
C ASP A 92 0.23 -21.62 -17.22
N TYR A 93 -0.23 -20.37 -17.31
CA TYR A 93 -0.27 -19.62 -18.56
C TYR A 93 1.15 -19.31 -19.09
N ALA A 94 2.07 -18.93 -18.22
CA ALA A 94 3.47 -18.71 -18.58
C ALA A 94 4.15 -20.01 -19.06
N LEU A 95 3.95 -21.12 -18.34
CA LEU A 95 4.46 -22.44 -18.69
C LEU A 95 3.94 -22.89 -20.06
N LYS A 96 2.62 -22.82 -20.29
CA LYS A 96 1.99 -23.19 -21.58
C LYS A 96 2.50 -22.33 -22.74
N ALA A 97 2.83 -21.06 -22.48
CA ALA A 97 3.39 -20.14 -23.47
C ALA A 97 4.90 -20.31 -23.71
N GLY A 98 5.54 -21.31 -23.10
CA GLY A 98 6.94 -21.66 -23.35
C GLY A 98 7.95 -20.84 -22.55
N TYR A 99 7.53 -20.19 -21.47
CA TYR A 99 8.43 -19.43 -20.59
C TYR A 99 8.99 -20.27 -19.46
N GLN A 100 10.30 -20.21 -19.26
CA GLN A 100 10.89 -20.56 -17.97
C GLN A 100 10.51 -19.51 -16.93
N THR A 101 9.98 -19.93 -15.79
CA THR A 101 9.57 -19.02 -14.71
C THR A 101 10.49 -19.12 -13.52
N VAL A 102 10.60 -18.02 -12.78
CA VAL A 102 11.37 -17.86 -11.55
C VAL A 102 10.44 -17.27 -10.49
N PHE A 103 10.49 -17.81 -9.29
CA PHE A 103 9.75 -17.32 -8.13
C PHE A 103 10.75 -16.90 -7.06
N ILE A 104 10.46 -15.79 -6.37
CA ILE A 104 11.33 -15.26 -5.32
C ILE A 104 10.54 -15.05 -4.04
N GLN A 105 11.17 -15.37 -2.90
CA GLN A 105 10.69 -15.05 -1.56
C GLN A 105 11.36 -13.77 -1.08
N LEU A 106 10.60 -12.68 -0.95
CA LEU A 106 11.09 -11.46 -0.29
C LEU A 106 10.87 -11.54 1.22
N TYR A 107 11.23 -10.49 1.99
CA TYR A 107 11.09 -10.51 3.46
C TYR A 107 9.66 -10.81 3.92
N ASP A 108 8.67 -10.32 3.17
CA ASP A 108 7.25 -10.56 3.38
C ASP A 108 6.87 -12.05 3.46
N ALA A 109 7.60 -12.92 2.75
CA ALA A 109 7.30 -14.35 2.68
C ALA A 109 7.36 -15.02 4.06
N ALA A 110 8.18 -14.50 4.97
CA ALA A 110 8.33 -15.04 6.32
C ALA A 110 7.06 -14.92 7.20
N GLY A 111 6.03 -14.19 6.74
CA GLY A 111 4.75 -14.04 7.45
C GLY A 111 4.85 -13.20 8.73
N LYS A 112 5.89 -12.36 8.86
CA LYS A 112 6.16 -11.52 10.05
C LYS A 112 5.92 -10.03 9.80
N GLY A 113 5.07 -9.72 8.83
CA GLY A 113 4.83 -8.36 8.33
C GLY A 113 5.57 -8.09 7.03
N SER A 114 5.38 -6.89 6.49
CA SER A 114 5.98 -6.45 5.23
C SER A 114 7.19 -5.54 5.45
N ALA A 115 8.27 -5.73 4.69
CA ALA A 115 9.46 -4.89 4.76
C ALA A 115 9.34 -3.65 3.86
N SER A 116 10.19 -2.65 4.09
CA SER A 116 10.24 -1.46 3.24
C SER A 116 10.59 -1.81 1.79
N GLN A 117 10.24 -0.92 0.85
CA GLN A 117 10.63 -1.06 -0.55
C GLN A 117 12.14 -1.04 -0.75
N TRP A 118 12.88 -0.40 0.15
CA TRP A 118 14.33 -0.34 0.07
C TRP A 118 14.98 -1.66 0.53
N ASP A 119 14.48 -2.27 1.61
CA ASP A 119 15.00 -3.55 2.08
C ASP A 119 14.67 -4.69 1.10
N ASN A 120 13.42 -4.76 0.65
CA ASN A 120 13.02 -5.71 -0.39
C ASN A 120 13.75 -5.44 -1.72
N GLY A 121 13.89 -4.17 -2.11
CA GLY A 121 14.62 -3.80 -3.32
C GLY A 121 16.09 -4.19 -3.27
N LYS A 122 16.75 -4.06 -2.12
CA LYS A 122 18.14 -4.47 -1.92
C LYS A 122 18.30 -5.98 -2.06
N LEU A 123 17.42 -6.74 -1.40
CA LEU A 123 17.41 -8.20 -1.49
C LEU A 123 17.13 -8.66 -2.93
N LEU A 124 16.11 -8.09 -3.57
CA LEU A 124 15.75 -8.39 -4.95
C LEU A 124 16.90 -8.07 -5.91
N ALA A 125 17.63 -6.97 -5.72
CA ALA A 125 18.78 -6.63 -6.55
C ALA A 125 19.90 -7.68 -6.47
N GLN A 126 20.19 -8.20 -5.28
CA GLN A 126 21.16 -9.28 -5.08
C GLN A 126 20.71 -10.56 -5.81
N LYS A 127 19.44 -10.94 -5.65
CA LYS A 127 18.90 -12.15 -6.27
C LYS A 127 18.73 -12.04 -7.78
N LEU A 128 18.46 -10.85 -8.31
CA LEU A 128 18.46 -10.60 -9.76
C LEU A 128 19.85 -10.85 -10.39
N GLU A 129 20.94 -10.54 -9.70
CA GLU A 129 22.30 -10.83 -10.16
C GLU A 129 22.55 -12.35 -10.19
N GLU A 130 22.18 -13.07 -9.14
CA GLU A 130 22.27 -14.54 -9.09
C GLU A 130 21.46 -15.20 -10.21
N ILE A 131 20.20 -14.77 -10.39
CA ILE A 131 19.30 -15.26 -11.44
C ILE A 131 19.88 -14.96 -12.83
N TYR A 132 20.40 -13.76 -13.05
CA TYR A 132 21.06 -13.41 -14.31
C TYR A 132 22.26 -14.33 -14.59
N ASN A 133 23.11 -14.57 -13.59
CA ASN A 133 24.27 -15.45 -13.73
C ASN A 133 23.86 -16.90 -14.01
N HIS A 134 22.75 -17.36 -13.43
CA HIS A 134 22.20 -18.69 -13.70
C HIS A 134 21.76 -18.85 -15.17
N PHE A 135 21.05 -17.85 -15.72
CA PHE A 135 20.53 -17.94 -17.09
C PHE A 135 21.49 -17.44 -18.18
N GLY A 136 22.49 -16.63 -17.82
CA GLY A 136 23.34 -15.91 -18.77
C GLY A 136 22.59 -14.85 -19.59
N LYS A 137 21.34 -14.51 -19.23
CA LYS A 137 20.49 -13.54 -19.91
C LYS A 137 19.58 -12.80 -18.93
N LYS A 138 19.12 -11.62 -19.33
CA LYS A 138 18.15 -10.81 -18.59
C LYS A 138 16.84 -11.55 -18.39
N VAL A 139 16.18 -11.28 -17.26
CA VAL A 139 14.81 -11.72 -16.99
C VAL A 139 13.80 -10.59 -17.24
N ASN A 140 12.58 -10.93 -17.60
CA ASN A 140 11.45 -10.01 -17.52
C ASN A 140 10.76 -10.16 -16.17
N VAL A 141 10.26 -9.06 -15.60
CA VAL A 141 9.60 -9.08 -14.28
C VAL A 141 8.09 -8.90 -14.45
N VAL A 142 7.31 -9.72 -13.75
CA VAL A 142 5.88 -9.50 -13.52
C VAL A 142 5.68 -9.34 -12.02
N ALA A 143 5.29 -8.15 -11.61
CA ALA A 143 5.14 -7.78 -10.21
C ALA A 143 3.71 -7.37 -9.91
N HIS A 144 3.21 -7.74 -8.73
CA HIS A 144 1.87 -7.38 -8.27
C HIS A 144 1.96 -6.45 -7.06
N SER A 145 1.03 -5.49 -6.95
CA SER A 145 0.88 -4.62 -5.79
C SER A 145 2.23 -3.97 -5.41
N LYS A 146 2.62 -3.98 -4.13
CA LYS A 146 3.89 -3.45 -3.61
C LYS A 146 5.14 -4.02 -4.33
N GLY A 147 5.09 -5.23 -4.89
CA GLY A 147 6.21 -5.83 -5.60
C GLY A 147 6.74 -4.99 -6.77
N GLY A 148 5.88 -4.18 -7.40
CA GLY A 148 6.31 -3.25 -8.46
C GLY A 148 7.10 -2.05 -7.95
N ILE A 149 6.89 -1.62 -6.71
CA ILE A 149 7.68 -0.60 -6.01
C ILE A 149 9.02 -1.20 -5.58
N ASP A 150 8.99 -2.41 -5.02
CA ASP A 150 10.20 -3.15 -4.61
C ASP A 150 11.12 -3.39 -5.82
N THR A 151 10.53 -3.74 -6.96
CA THR A 151 11.25 -3.87 -8.24
C THR A 151 11.89 -2.54 -8.64
N GLN A 152 11.18 -1.41 -8.60
CA GLN A 152 11.79 -0.11 -8.94
C GLN A 152 12.95 0.26 -8.01
N ALA A 153 12.83 -0.02 -6.71
CA ALA A 153 13.91 0.19 -5.76
C ALA A 153 15.15 -0.66 -6.12
N ALA A 154 14.96 -1.93 -6.49
CA ALA A 154 16.05 -2.79 -6.95
C ALA A 154 16.74 -2.25 -8.22
N LEU A 155 15.96 -1.90 -9.24
CA LEU A 155 16.50 -1.53 -10.55
C LEU A 155 17.18 -0.16 -10.55
N VAL A 156 16.57 0.81 -9.89
CA VAL A 156 17.00 2.22 -9.89
C VAL A 156 17.89 2.53 -8.69
N GLY A 157 17.49 2.09 -7.49
CA GLY A 157 18.20 2.39 -6.24
C GLY A 157 19.44 1.53 -6.02
N TYR A 158 19.39 0.25 -6.43
CA TYR A 158 20.47 -0.71 -6.23
C TYR A 158 21.12 -1.19 -7.55
N GLY A 159 20.79 -0.55 -8.67
CA GLY A 159 21.48 -0.74 -9.95
C GLY A 159 21.22 -2.06 -10.65
N ALA A 160 20.17 -2.81 -10.27
CA ALA A 160 19.84 -4.10 -10.88
C ALA A 160 19.19 -3.98 -12.28
N ASN A 161 19.03 -2.76 -12.82
CA ASN A 161 18.48 -2.50 -14.17
C ASN A 161 19.15 -3.32 -15.28
N ARG A 162 20.46 -3.61 -15.14
CA ARG A 162 21.26 -4.40 -16.08
C ARG A 162 20.88 -5.88 -16.15
N PHE A 163 20.18 -6.42 -15.15
CA PHE A 163 19.77 -7.82 -15.07
C PHE A 163 18.33 -8.05 -15.55
N VAL A 164 17.60 -6.97 -15.80
CA VAL A 164 16.18 -7.01 -16.15
C VAL A 164 15.94 -6.42 -17.54
N GLY A 165 14.99 -7.00 -18.27
CA GLY A 165 14.42 -6.48 -19.51
C GLY A 165 13.23 -5.56 -19.21
N ASN A 166 12.03 -6.05 -19.54
CA ASN A 166 10.76 -5.37 -19.33
C ASN A 166 10.18 -5.69 -17.94
N VAL A 167 9.46 -4.73 -17.38
CA VAL A 167 8.75 -4.84 -16.10
C VAL A 167 7.26 -4.64 -16.34
N ILE A 168 6.45 -5.62 -15.96
CA ILE A 168 4.99 -5.52 -15.90
C ILE A 168 4.60 -5.33 -14.43
N THR A 169 3.79 -4.32 -14.15
CA THR A 169 3.22 -4.07 -12.82
C THR A 169 1.71 -4.20 -12.86
N LEU A 170 1.16 -5.01 -11.96
CA LEU A 170 -0.27 -5.30 -11.84
C LEU A 170 -0.77 -4.65 -10.55
N ALA A 171 -1.62 -3.63 -10.67
CA ALA A 171 -2.21 -2.89 -9.55
C ALA A 171 -1.17 -2.31 -8.56
N THR A 172 0.03 -1.97 -9.02
CA THR A 172 1.08 -1.43 -8.14
C THR A 172 0.76 0.00 -7.70
N PRO A 173 0.70 0.32 -6.39
CA PRO A 173 0.43 1.68 -5.90
C PRO A 173 1.65 2.60 -6.02
N HIS A 174 2.06 2.96 -7.24
CA HIS A 174 3.27 3.77 -7.51
C HIS A 174 3.28 5.13 -6.79
N TYR A 175 2.11 5.66 -6.45
CA TYR A 175 1.95 6.90 -5.70
C TYR A 175 1.33 6.69 -4.31
N GLY A 176 1.32 5.45 -3.82
CA GLY A 176 0.81 5.06 -2.51
C GLY A 176 -0.67 4.69 -2.53
N SER A 177 -1.20 4.37 -1.34
CA SER A 177 -2.61 4.05 -1.12
C SER A 177 -3.19 4.91 0.00
N ASN A 178 -4.37 5.48 -0.22
CA ASN A 178 -5.08 6.19 0.84
C ASN A 178 -5.48 5.25 2.00
N LEU A 179 -5.57 3.92 1.80
CA LEU A 179 -5.77 2.98 2.90
C LEU A 179 -4.53 2.88 3.80
N ALA A 180 -3.32 3.04 3.24
CA ALA A 180 -2.11 3.13 4.05
C ALA A 180 -2.12 4.42 4.89
N ASP A 181 -2.53 5.55 4.31
CA ASP A 181 -2.78 6.78 5.07
C ASP A 181 -3.84 6.56 6.17
N LEU A 182 -4.94 5.87 5.87
CA LEU A 182 -5.96 5.55 6.86
C LEU A 182 -5.37 4.77 8.03
N SER A 183 -4.60 3.71 7.78
CA SER A 183 -4.02 2.86 8.83
C SER A 183 -3.06 3.59 9.79
N TYR A 184 -2.45 4.70 9.36
CA TYR A 184 -1.59 5.55 10.20
C TYR A 184 -2.30 6.79 10.75
N SER A 185 -3.60 6.95 10.48
CA SER A 185 -4.40 8.09 10.91
C SER A 185 -4.71 8.08 12.41
N TRP A 186 -5.14 9.25 12.91
CA TRP A 186 -5.58 9.41 14.28
C TRP A 186 -6.65 8.40 14.69
N TRP A 187 -7.64 8.16 13.82
CA TRP A 187 -8.78 7.32 14.14
C TRP A 187 -8.48 5.82 13.97
N ALA A 188 -7.76 5.41 12.92
CA ALA A 188 -7.53 3.99 12.67
C ALA A 188 -6.24 3.43 13.26
N GLY A 189 -5.31 4.28 13.70
CA GLY A 189 -3.97 3.88 14.14
C GLY A 189 -3.96 2.86 15.27
N TRP A 190 -4.93 2.92 16.19
CA TRP A 190 -5.09 1.96 17.28
C TRP A 190 -5.39 0.55 16.77
N LEU A 191 -6.41 0.42 15.91
CA LEU A 191 -6.78 -0.85 15.29
C LEU A 191 -5.64 -1.41 14.44
N ALA A 192 -5.03 -0.58 13.60
CA ALA A 192 -3.90 -1.00 12.77
C ALA A 192 -2.71 -1.49 13.62
N SER A 193 -2.44 -0.85 14.76
CA SER A 193 -1.39 -1.25 15.70
C SER A 193 -1.68 -2.62 16.33
N ILE A 194 -2.89 -2.85 16.85
CA ILE A 194 -3.29 -4.13 17.45
C ILE A 194 -3.21 -5.28 16.43
N LEU A 195 -3.57 -5.00 15.18
CA LEU A 195 -3.52 -5.98 14.09
C LEU A 195 -2.11 -6.17 13.49
N GLY A 196 -1.09 -5.46 14.00
CA GLY A 196 0.28 -5.53 13.47
C GLY A 196 0.41 -5.01 12.03
N GLN A 197 -0.51 -4.17 11.57
CA GLN A 197 -0.52 -3.63 10.21
C GLN A 197 0.31 -2.34 10.06
N LYS A 198 0.80 -1.78 11.17
CA LYS A 198 1.78 -0.68 11.18
C LYS A 198 3.21 -1.22 11.01
N ASP A 199 3.45 -1.91 9.90
CA ASP A 199 4.75 -2.43 9.49
C ASP A 199 5.43 -1.50 8.47
N ASP A 200 6.72 -1.76 8.17
CA ASP A 200 7.50 -0.92 7.25
C ASP A 200 6.90 -0.93 5.84
N GLY A 201 6.32 -2.04 5.40
CA GLY A 201 5.69 -2.14 4.10
C GLY A 201 4.43 -1.30 3.97
N THR A 202 3.56 -1.26 4.98
CA THR A 202 2.41 -0.34 5.01
C THR A 202 2.88 1.11 5.12
N TYR A 203 3.88 1.38 5.97
CA TYR A 203 4.46 2.71 6.11
C TYR A 203 4.92 3.26 4.76
N SER A 204 5.63 2.43 3.98
CA SER A 204 6.11 2.73 2.63
C SER A 204 5.00 3.11 1.66
N LEU A 205 3.79 2.58 1.83
CA LEU A 205 2.66 2.81 0.94
C LEU A 205 1.86 4.08 1.26
N GLN A 206 2.18 4.80 2.34
CA GLN A 206 1.58 6.11 2.60
C GLN A 206 1.88 7.07 1.45
N ILE A 207 0.90 7.92 1.11
CA ILE A 207 0.99 8.86 -0.01
C ILE A 207 2.21 9.78 0.11
N GLY A 208 2.50 10.27 1.32
CA GLY A 208 3.67 11.10 1.58
C GLY A 208 4.98 10.35 1.35
N GLU A 209 5.10 9.11 1.84
CA GLU A 209 6.30 8.30 1.66
C GLU A 209 6.52 7.96 0.18
N MET A 210 5.46 7.64 -0.55
CA MET A 210 5.58 7.43 -1.98
C MET A 210 5.92 8.71 -2.74
N ALA A 211 5.42 9.88 -2.35
CA ALA A 211 5.86 11.14 -2.96
C ALA A 211 7.37 11.39 -2.74
N LYS A 212 7.91 11.04 -1.56
CA LYS A 212 9.36 11.04 -1.33
C LYS A 212 10.06 10.04 -2.27
N PHE A 213 9.58 8.81 -2.35
CA PHE A 213 10.13 7.76 -3.22
C PHE A 213 10.15 8.20 -4.69
N ARG A 214 9.04 8.72 -5.23
CA ARG A 214 8.94 9.28 -6.59
C ARG A 214 9.96 10.38 -6.83
N SER A 215 10.10 11.32 -5.89
CA SER A 215 11.10 12.39 -6.03
C SER A 215 12.54 11.90 -6.11
N THR A 216 12.83 10.70 -5.59
CA THR A 216 14.14 10.04 -5.65
C THR A 216 14.30 9.18 -6.91
N ILE A 217 13.27 8.41 -7.27
CA ILE A 217 13.33 7.43 -8.35
C ILE A 217 13.13 8.09 -9.72
N ASP A 218 12.11 8.92 -9.88
CA ASP A 218 11.67 9.42 -11.18
C ASP A 218 12.69 10.39 -11.79
N ASN A 219 13.44 11.10 -10.94
CA ASN A 219 14.53 11.99 -11.33
C ASN A 219 15.86 11.27 -11.62
N ASN A 220 15.96 9.98 -11.31
CA ASN A 220 17.17 9.20 -11.55
C ASN A 220 17.19 8.73 -13.02
N PRO A 221 18.26 9.01 -13.81
CA PRO A 221 18.36 8.53 -15.19
C PRO A 221 18.17 7.01 -15.34
N ALA A 222 18.51 6.24 -14.30
CA ALA A 222 18.32 4.79 -14.29
C ALA A 222 16.84 4.35 -14.38
N ALA A 223 15.88 5.21 -14.03
CA ALA A 223 14.45 4.93 -14.18
C ALA A 223 14.03 4.66 -15.64
N LYS A 224 14.83 5.14 -16.61
CA LYS A 224 14.57 4.98 -18.05
C LYS A 224 15.36 3.83 -18.70
N LEU A 225 16.16 3.10 -17.92
CA LEU A 225 16.98 1.98 -18.44
C LEU A 225 16.19 0.69 -18.64
N ASN A 226 15.03 0.58 -17.99
CA ASN A 226 14.06 -0.50 -18.19
C ASN A 226 12.73 0.06 -18.69
N ARG A 227 11.96 -0.77 -19.40
CA ARG A 227 10.60 -0.41 -19.81
C ARG A 227 9.60 -0.90 -18.79
N TYR A 228 8.72 0.00 -18.37
CA TYR A 228 7.63 -0.29 -17.45
C TYR A 228 6.31 -0.34 -18.19
N TYR A 229 5.54 -1.39 -17.91
CA TYR A 229 4.18 -1.54 -18.36
C TYR A 229 3.28 -1.66 -17.13
N THR A 230 2.20 -0.89 -17.09
CA THR A 230 1.28 -0.87 -15.95
C THR A 230 -0.09 -1.39 -16.37
N ALA A 231 -0.75 -2.15 -15.51
CA ALA A 231 -2.12 -2.59 -15.68
C ALA A 231 -2.86 -2.50 -14.34
N THR A 232 -4.14 -2.15 -14.37
CA THR A 232 -4.95 -2.02 -13.14
C THR A 232 -6.40 -2.41 -13.36
N GLY A 233 -7.13 -2.57 -12.26
CA GLY A 233 -8.54 -2.88 -12.21
C GLY A 233 -9.36 -1.75 -11.58
N THR A 234 -10.69 -1.85 -11.64
CA THR A 234 -11.60 -0.94 -10.91
C THR A 234 -12.80 -1.65 -10.24
N SER A 235 -12.75 -2.97 -10.10
CA SER A 235 -13.72 -3.73 -9.29
C SER A 235 -13.32 -3.69 -7.81
N TRP A 236 -14.30 -3.64 -6.90
CA TRP A 236 -14.03 -3.69 -5.45
C TRP A 236 -14.14 -5.11 -4.87
N GLY A 237 -14.16 -6.13 -5.73
CA GLY A 237 -14.29 -7.52 -5.33
C GLY A 237 -15.69 -7.89 -4.81
N PRO A 238 -15.83 -9.05 -4.14
CA PRO A 238 -17.12 -9.52 -3.65
C PRO A 238 -17.78 -8.54 -2.68
N VAL A 239 -19.11 -8.38 -2.79
CA VAL A 239 -19.88 -7.49 -1.91
C VAL A 239 -19.70 -7.90 -0.44
N PHE A 240 -19.51 -6.92 0.44
CA PHE A 240 -19.25 -7.08 1.87
C PHE A 240 -17.92 -7.74 2.25
N SER A 241 -17.00 -7.94 1.29
CA SER A 241 -15.61 -8.32 1.57
C SER A 241 -14.77 -7.14 2.09
N ALA A 242 -13.57 -7.43 2.59
CA ALA A 242 -12.61 -6.39 2.96
C ALA A 242 -12.16 -5.56 1.75
N LEU A 243 -12.09 -6.13 0.54
CA LEU A 243 -11.85 -5.36 -0.70
C LEU A 243 -13.01 -4.40 -0.98
N SER A 244 -14.25 -4.81 -0.76
CA SER A 244 -15.40 -3.93 -1.01
C SER A 244 -15.46 -2.78 0.00
N MET A 245 -15.06 -3.02 1.25
CA MET A 245 -14.90 -1.98 2.27
C MET A 245 -13.77 -1.02 1.91
N GLY A 246 -12.61 -1.56 1.50
CA GLY A 246 -11.49 -0.75 1.02
C GLY A 246 -11.87 0.08 -0.20
N GLY A 247 -12.59 -0.50 -1.15
CA GLY A 247 -13.01 0.19 -2.37
C GLY A 247 -14.06 1.27 -2.13
N LEU A 248 -14.95 1.05 -1.16
CA LEU A 248 -15.86 2.09 -0.66
C LEU A 248 -15.09 3.24 0.00
N TYR A 249 -14.10 2.95 0.86
CA TYR A 249 -13.27 4.01 1.43
C TYR A 249 -12.56 4.81 0.33
N LEU A 250 -11.92 4.11 -0.62
CA LEU A 250 -11.16 4.69 -1.71
C LEU A 250 -12.01 5.40 -2.77
N SER A 251 -13.34 5.18 -2.83
CA SER A 251 -14.18 5.82 -3.85
C SER A 251 -14.22 7.34 -3.72
N SER A 252 -14.01 7.85 -2.51
CA SER A 252 -13.83 9.28 -2.24
C SER A 252 -12.54 9.87 -2.86
N TYR A 253 -11.64 9.00 -3.32
CA TYR A 253 -10.33 9.33 -3.89
C TYR A 253 -10.23 8.95 -5.38
N GLY A 254 -11.35 8.51 -5.98
CA GLY A 254 -11.47 8.12 -7.39
C GLY A 254 -11.69 6.61 -7.59
N SER A 255 -11.79 6.19 -8.86
CA SER A 255 -11.87 4.78 -9.24
C SER A 255 -10.73 3.96 -8.63
N ASN A 256 -11.00 2.74 -8.21
CA ASN A 256 -10.06 1.90 -7.47
C ASN A 256 -10.42 0.42 -7.57
N ASP A 257 -9.48 -0.45 -7.22
CA ASP A 257 -9.60 -1.91 -7.29
C ASP A 257 -9.88 -2.58 -5.92
N GLY A 258 -10.29 -1.79 -4.92
CA GLY A 258 -10.45 -2.24 -3.53
C GLY A 258 -9.27 -1.93 -2.61
N LEU A 259 -8.04 -1.75 -3.13
CA LEU A 259 -6.86 -1.38 -2.31
C LEU A 259 -6.05 -0.20 -2.87
N VAL A 260 -6.12 0.04 -4.18
CA VAL A 260 -5.33 1.04 -4.88
C VAL A 260 -6.22 1.83 -5.84
N ASN A 261 -6.13 3.15 -5.77
CA ASN A 261 -6.80 4.00 -6.76
C ASN A 261 -6.12 3.88 -8.14
N GLU A 262 -6.93 3.91 -9.21
CA GLU A 262 -6.47 3.76 -10.59
C GLU A 262 -5.35 4.74 -10.96
N TRP A 263 -5.45 5.99 -10.48
CA TRP A 263 -4.43 7.02 -10.73
C TRP A 263 -3.08 6.66 -10.11
N SER A 264 -3.07 5.96 -8.98
CA SER A 264 -1.85 5.52 -8.29
C SER A 264 -1.18 4.35 -9.00
N ALA A 265 -1.96 3.57 -9.77
CA ALA A 265 -1.47 2.41 -10.50
C ALA A 265 -0.72 2.74 -11.81
N LYS A 266 -0.69 4.00 -12.23
CA LYS A 266 -0.07 4.45 -13.48
C LYS A 266 1.31 5.05 -13.22
N LEU A 267 2.25 4.82 -14.13
CA LEU A 267 3.58 5.46 -14.14
C LEU A 267 3.70 6.39 -15.35
N PRO A 268 4.05 7.68 -15.16
CA PRO A 268 4.22 8.64 -16.25
C PRO A 268 5.21 8.22 -17.34
N TYR A 269 6.32 7.61 -16.95
CA TYR A 269 7.37 7.12 -17.87
C TYR A 269 7.15 5.66 -18.30
N GLY A 270 6.08 5.03 -17.84
CA GLY A 270 5.67 3.70 -18.26
C GLY A 270 4.60 3.75 -19.35
N THR A 271 4.37 2.61 -20.01
CA THR A 271 3.21 2.44 -20.88
C THR A 271 2.07 1.81 -20.08
N HIS A 272 0.96 2.51 -19.93
CA HIS A 272 -0.23 1.92 -19.34
C HIS A 272 -0.95 1.03 -20.36
N LEU A 273 -1.04 -0.26 -20.07
CA LEU A 273 -1.64 -1.25 -20.97
C LEU A 273 -3.17 -1.21 -20.89
N PHE A 274 -3.72 -1.17 -19.68
CA PHE A 274 -5.17 -1.12 -19.48
C PHE A 274 -5.62 -0.85 -18.03
N THR A 275 -6.83 -0.32 -17.93
CA THR A 275 -7.71 -0.38 -16.77
C THR A 275 -8.90 -1.29 -17.13
N ASP A 276 -9.26 -2.26 -16.29
CA ASP A 276 -10.39 -3.16 -16.55
C ASP A 276 -11.34 -3.25 -15.34
N ALA A 277 -12.60 -2.87 -15.53
CA ALA A 277 -13.60 -2.81 -14.46
C ALA A 277 -14.00 -4.18 -13.89
N ARG A 278 -13.58 -5.28 -14.53
CA ARG A 278 -13.81 -6.64 -14.01
C ARG A 278 -12.78 -7.07 -12.98
N PHE A 279 -11.63 -6.39 -12.93
CA PHE A 279 -10.54 -6.80 -12.08
C PHE A 279 -10.52 -6.01 -10.79
N ASP A 280 -10.43 -6.74 -9.68
CA ASP A 280 -10.12 -6.21 -8.36
C ASP A 280 -8.65 -6.48 -8.05
N HIS A 281 -8.20 -6.02 -6.89
CA HIS A 281 -6.80 -6.11 -6.51
C HIS A 281 -6.30 -7.56 -6.40
N ASP A 282 -7.19 -8.55 -6.21
CA ASP A 282 -6.82 -9.96 -6.00
C ASP A 282 -6.86 -10.77 -7.30
N ASN A 283 -7.86 -10.61 -8.17
CA ASN A 283 -7.92 -11.38 -9.42
C ASN A 283 -7.03 -10.81 -10.54
N ILE A 284 -6.55 -9.57 -10.45
CA ILE A 284 -5.70 -8.99 -11.50
C ILE A 284 -4.37 -9.73 -11.69
N ARG A 285 -3.88 -10.42 -10.64
CA ARG A 285 -2.67 -11.25 -10.72
C ARG A 285 -2.89 -12.62 -11.37
N LYS A 286 -4.12 -12.99 -11.74
CA LYS A 286 -4.43 -14.28 -12.39
C LYS A 286 -3.99 -14.31 -13.86
N GLY A 287 -3.44 -15.45 -14.29
CA GLY A 287 -3.08 -15.71 -15.68
C GLY A 287 -4.26 -15.59 -16.63
N SER A 288 -5.39 -16.22 -16.30
CA SER A 288 -6.63 -16.15 -17.08
C SER A 288 -7.17 -14.73 -17.23
N ALA A 289 -6.85 -13.84 -16.28
CA ALA A 289 -7.31 -12.46 -16.29
C ALA A 289 -6.45 -11.59 -17.22
N VAL A 290 -5.11 -11.70 -17.13
CA VAL A 290 -4.23 -10.69 -17.75
C VAL A 290 -3.17 -11.24 -18.69
N PHE A 291 -2.81 -12.53 -18.63
CA PHE A 291 -1.61 -13.04 -19.31
C PHE A 291 -1.61 -12.76 -20.81
N ALA A 292 -2.72 -13.02 -21.51
CA ALA A 292 -2.84 -12.78 -22.95
C ALA A 292 -2.59 -11.30 -23.36
N ARG A 293 -2.80 -10.35 -22.44
CA ARG A 293 -2.62 -8.90 -22.68
C ARG A 293 -1.20 -8.43 -22.33
N ILE A 294 -0.47 -9.16 -21.50
CA ILE A 294 0.89 -8.82 -21.07
C ILE A 294 1.97 -9.63 -21.79
N GLU A 295 1.66 -10.85 -22.25
CA GLU A 295 2.60 -11.76 -22.95
C GLU A 295 3.32 -11.12 -24.14
N PRO A 296 2.67 -10.31 -24.99
CA PRO A 296 3.38 -9.66 -26.11
C PRO A 296 4.57 -8.80 -25.67
N TYR A 297 4.52 -8.24 -24.46
CA TYR A 297 5.59 -7.43 -23.88
C TYR A 297 6.61 -8.26 -23.10
N LEU A 298 6.37 -9.55 -22.90
CA LEU A 298 7.28 -10.49 -22.23
C LEU A 298 8.15 -11.27 -23.22
N ARG A 299 7.89 -11.21 -24.53
CA ARG A 299 8.63 -11.98 -25.57
C ARG A 299 10.10 -11.59 -25.73
N THR A 300 10.48 -10.37 -25.36
CA THR A 300 11.85 -9.86 -25.51
C THR A 300 12.31 -9.16 -24.24
N ALA A 301 13.63 -9.17 -23.99
CA ALA A 301 14.27 -8.40 -22.91
C ALA A 301 15.20 -7.30 -23.42
N ASN A 302 15.41 -7.26 -24.75
CA ASN A 302 16.24 -6.30 -25.45
C ASN A 302 15.36 -5.51 -26.40
N VAL A 303 14.81 -4.39 -25.93
CA VAL A 303 14.27 -3.41 -26.86
C VAL A 303 15.06 -2.12 -26.69
N PRO A 304 15.73 -1.61 -27.75
CA PRO A 304 16.41 -0.32 -27.69
C PRO A 304 15.46 0.72 -27.11
N VAL A 305 15.89 1.45 -26.09
CA VAL A 305 15.15 2.60 -25.57
C VAL A 305 15.13 3.62 -26.70
N PRO A 306 13.97 3.97 -27.30
CA PRO A 306 13.94 5.06 -28.25
C PRO A 306 14.37 6.31 -27.48
N VAL A 307 15.42 6.96 -27.98
CA VAL A 307 15.80 8.29 -27.54
C VAL A 307 14.58 9.19 -27.73
N LEU A 308 14.12 9.79 -26.61
CA LEU A 308 13.09 10.82 -26.53
C LEU A 308 11.64 10.35 -26.77
N LEU A 309 11.01 9.82 -25.72
CA LEU A 309 9.68 10.34 -25.35
C LEU A 309 9.93 11.44 -24.34
N ALA A 310 9.73 12.70 -24.76
CA ALA A 310 9.73 13.83 -23.86
C ALA A 310 8.77 13.52 -22.70
N PRO A 311 9.12 13.87 -21.44
CA PRO A 311 8.14 13.78 -20.37
C PRO A 311 6.96 14.64 -20.79
N SER A 312 5.76 14.05 -20.86
CA SER A 312 4.57 14.87 -20.71
C SER A 312 4.60 15.38 -19.27
N ASN A 313 5.20 16.56 -19.06
CA ASN A 313 5.23 17.28 -17.78
C ASN A 313 3.82 17.46 -17.17
N SER A 314 2.76 17.18 -17.93
CA SER A 314 1.37 17.26 -17.49
C SER A 314 0.95 16.20 -16.46
N SER A 315 1.77 15.18 -16.19
CA SER A 315 1.42 14.09 -15.25
C SER A 315 2.05 14.22 -13.87
N GLU A 316 3.30 14.70 -13.77
CA GLU A 316 3.96 15.00 -12.48
C GLU A 316 3.25 16.14 -11.74
N GLU A 317 2.86 17.22 -12.45
CA GLU A 317 2.07 18.32 -11.85
C GLU A 317 0.65 17.89 -11.42
N LYS A 318 0.08 16.84 -12.04
CA LYS A 318 -1.28 16.35 -11.71
C LYS A 318 -1.34 15.51 -10.44
N VAL A 319 -0.28 14.78 -10.10
CA VAL A 319 -0.25 13.89 -8.93
C VAL A 319 0.10 14.65 -7.65
N GLU A 320 1.01 15.63 -7.72
CA GLU A 320 1.33 16.51 -6.59
C GLU A 320 0.12 17.36 -6.12
N GLN A 321 -0.88 17.55 -7.00
CA GLN A 321 -2.12 18.27 -6.73
C GLN A 321 -3.35 17.37 -6.58
N LEU A 322 -3.19 16.09 -6.21
CA LEU A 322 -4.36 15.23 -5.99
C LEU A 322 -5.20 15.76 -4.83
N ASN A 323 -6.25 16.45 -5.24
CA ASN A 323 -7.38 16.86 -4.44
C ASN A 323 -7.93 15.62 -3.75
N THR A 324 -7.80 15.58 -2.44
CA THR A 324 -8.43 14.54 -1.64
C THR A 324 -9.85 14.98 -1.35
N THR A 325 -10.82 14.15 -1.68
CA THR A 325 -12.21 14.41 -1.34
C THR A 325 -12.68 13.38 -0.33
N SER A 326 -13.68 13.70 0.47
CA SER A 326 -14.31 12.72 1.36
C SER A 326 -15.75 13.10 1.62
N ASN A 327 -16.65 12.14 1.37
CA ASN A 327 -17.99 12.15 1.93
C ASN A 327 -18.14 11.03 2.96
N GLN A 328 -17.15 10.89 3.83
CA GLN A 328 -17.11 9.86 4.85
C GLN A 328 -16.99 10.47 6.24
N ALA A 329 -17.52 9.77 7.24
CA ALA A 329 -17.20 10.00 8.65
C ALA A 329 -16.35 8.82 9.14
N ILE A 330 -15.20 9.14 9.73
CA ILE A 330 -14.24 8.14 10.20
C ILE A 330 -14.03 8.39 11.68
N LEU A 331 -14.28 7.38 12.50
CA LEU A 331 -14.13 7.45 13.95
C LEU A 331 -13.45 6.17 14.42
N GLY A 332 -12.66 6.25 15.48
CA GLY A 332 -11.98 5.07 15.99
C GLY A 332 -11.45 5.29 17.40
N GLY A 333 -10.85 4.25 17.97
CA GLY A 333 -10.32 4.31 19.32
C GLY A 333 -10.20 2.93 19.93
N GLU A 334 -9.77 2.89 21.19
CA GLU A 334 -9.66 1.67 21.97
C GLU A 334 -11.02 1.23 22.52
N LEU A 335 -11.17 -0.07 22.74
CA LEU A 335 -12.28 -0.65 23.48
C LEU A 335 -11.75 -1.33 24.74
N SER A 336 -12.29 -0.92 25.88
CA SER A 336 -12.09 -1.57 27.16
C SER A 336 -13.04 -2.77 27.33
N GLN A 337 -12.59 -3.77 28.08
CA GLN A 337 -13.38 -4.97 28.34
C GLN A 337 -14.73 -4.65 29.00
N ASN A 338 -15.81 -5.22 28.47
CA ASN A 338 -17.16 -5.17 29.04
C ASN A 338 -17.67 -3.74 29.34
N GLN A 339 -17.15 -2.73 28.63
CA GLN A 339 -17.60 -1.36 28.70
C GLN A 339 -18.19 -0.93 27.37
N TRP A 340 -19.39 -0.32 27.42
CA TRP A 340 -20.00 0.28 26.24
C TRP A 340 -19.29 1.58 25.90
N VAL A 341 -18.72 1.64 24.70
CA VAL A 341 -18.16 2.84 24.08
C VAL A 341 -19.14 3.32 23.02
N GLY A 342 -19.57 4.58 23.09
CA GLY A 342 -20.52 5.20 22.16
C GLY A 342 -19.86 6.24 21.27
N GLN A 343 -20.22 6.25 19.99
CA GLN A 343 -19.80 7.25 19.01
C GLN A 343 -20.99 7.77 18.20
N THR A 344 -20.91 9.02 17.75
CA THR A 344 -21.97 9.66 16.96
C THR A 344 -21.52 9.88 15.51
N ILE A 345 -22.32 9.40 14.56
CA ILE A 345 -22.21 9.75 13.14
C ILE A 345 -23.43 10.60 12.72
N ALA A 346 -23.24 11.57 11.83
CA ALA A 346 -24.27 12.52 11.45
C ALA A 346 -24.63 12.42 9.98
N VAL A 347 -25.93 12.20 9.71
CA VAL A 347 -26.51 12.20 8.37
C VAL A 347 -27.22 13.53 8.18
N ASP A 348 -26.62 14.43 7.39
CA ASP A 348 -27.15 15.76 7.13
C ASP A 348 -28.42 15.71 6.26
N LYS A 349 -28.46 14.80 5.29
CA LYS A 349 -29.62 14.60 4.41
C LYS A 349 -29.79 13.13 4.10
N LYS A 350 -31.05 12.69 4.08
CA LYS A 350 -31.44 11.33 3.69
C LYS A 350 -30.68 10.86 2.43
N ALA A 351 -30.02 9.72 2.53
CA ALA A 351 -29.10 9.18 1.53
C ALA A 351 -29.06 7.65 1.58
N GLU A 352 -28.60 7.01 0.51
CA GLU A 352 -27.99 5.68 0.69
C GLU A 352 -26.73 5.84 1.54
N GLY A 353 -26.47 4.90 2.43
CA GLY A 353 -25.26 4.93 3.23
C GLY A 353 -24.85 3.56 3.72
N VAL A 354 -23.56 3.42 3.97
CA VAL A 354 -22.94 2.20 4.46
C VAL A 354 -22.14 2.54 5.70
N VAL A 355 -22.39 1.81 6.78
CA VAL A 355 -21.62 1.91 8.03
C VAL A 355 -20.85 0.61 8.19
N SER A 356 -19.52 0.68 8.11
CA SER A 356 -18.64 -0.46 8.41
C SER A 356 -17.98 -0.23 9.76
N VAL A 357 -18.08 -1.22 10.65
CA VAL A 357 -17.39 -1.24 11.94
C VAL A 357 -16.37 -2.36 11.91
N LEU A 358 -15.10 -1.98 12.02
CA LEU A 358 -13.97 -2.91 12.08
C LEU A 358 -13.51 -3.03 13.52
N THR A 359 -13.24 -4.25 13.98
CA THR A 359 -12.74 -4.54 15.34
C THR A 359 -11.62 -5.58 15.29
N ALA A 360 -10.73 -5.59 16.28
CA ALA A 360 -9.64 -6.58 16.32
C ALA A 360 -10.17 -7.97 16.70
N SER A 361 -11.18 -8.04 17.57
CA SER A 361 -11.87 -9.29 17.91
C SER A 361 -13.23 -9.43 17.21
N SER A 362 -13.69 -10.68 17.04
CA SER A 362 -14.95 -10.99 16.36
C SER A 362 -16.17 -10.98 17.27
N ASP A 363 -15.95 -10.97 18.59
CA ASP A 363 -16.98 -11.08 19.63
C ASP A 363 -17.43 -9.71 20.19
N VAL A 364 -17.01 -8.60 19.57
CA VAL A 364 -17.51 -7.26 19.91
C VAL A 364 -19.01 -7.16 19.65
N GLU A 365 -19.76 -6.77 20.68
CA GLU A 365 -21.18 -6.45 20.55
C GLU A 365 -21.34 -5.04 19.98
N ILE A 366 -22.20 -4.89 18.98
CA ILE A 366 -22.46 -3.63 18.27
C ILE A 366 -23.96 -3.33 18.31
N GLN A 367 -24.27 -2.08 18.63
CA GLN A 367 -25.61 -1.50 18.46
C GLN A 367 -25.51 -0.20 17.66
N LEU A 368 -26.12 -0.18 16.49
CA LEU A 368 -26.31 1.02 15.68
C LEU A 368 -27.74 1.52 15.87
N ILE A 369 -27.91 2.74 16.38
CA ILE A 369 -29.21 3.31 16.76
C ILE A 369 -29.53 4.48 15.84
N SER A 370 -30.67 4.41 15.16
CA SER A 370 -31.14 5.48 14.27
C SER A 370 -31.66 6.70 15.03
N PRO A 371 -31.79 7.87 14.38
CA PRO A 371 -32.37 9.08 14.97
C PRO A 371 -33.76 8.86 15.59
N LYS A 372 -34.54 7.91 15.05
CA LYS A 372 -35.87 7.54 15.59
C LYS A 372 -35.83 6.45 16.66
N GLY A 373 -34.64 6.01 17.08
CA GLY A 373 -34.46 5.00 18.13
C GLY A 373 -34.51 3.55 17.65
N LYS A 374 -34.55 3.29 16.33
CA LYS A 374 -34.47 1.90 15.83
C LYS A 374 -33.06 1.36 16.06
N VAL A 375 -32.95 0.19 16.69
CA VAL A 375 -31.68 -0.47 17.00
C VAL A 375 -31.39 -1.57 15.97
N TYR A 376 -30.17 -1.56 15.44
CA TYR A 376 -29.57 -2.59 14.60
C TYR A 376 -28.40 -3.21 15.35
N THR A 377 -28.24 -4.53 15.25
CA THR A 377 -27.26 -5.31 16.00
C THR A 377 -26.32 -6.07 15.07
N ASN A 378 -25.37 -6.83 15.61
CA ASN A 378 -24.50 -7.73 14.84
C ASN A 378 -25.28 -8.63 13.85
N LYS A 379 -26.52 -9.03 14.17
CA LYS A 379 -27.37 -9.88 13.33
C LYS A 379 -27.90 -9.18 12.08
N ASP A 380 -27.93 -7.84 12.10
CA ASP A 380 -28.40 -7.00 11.00
C ASP A 380 -27.26 -6.55 10.08
N SER A 381 -26.06 -7.11 10.27
CA SER A 381 -24.84 -6.78 9.51
C SER A 381 -24.34 -7.97 8.69
N ALA A 382 -23.75 -7.68 7.53
CA ALA A 382 -22.87 -8.62 6.88
C ALA A 382 -21.52 -8.67 7.63
N VAL A 383 -20.90 -9.85 7.71
CA VAL A 383 -19.61 -10.04 8.37
C VAL A 383 -18.57 -10.56 7.39
N SER A 384 -17.37 -10.00 7.44
CA SER A 384 -16.18 -10.51 6.76
C SER A 384 -14.93 -10.28 7.62
N THR A 385 -13.80 -10.78 7.16
CA THR A 385 -12.51 -10.63 7.82
C THR A 385 -11.53 -9.96 6.86
N GLY A 386 -10.66 -9.10 7.39
CA GLY A 386 -9.52 -8.59 6.63
C GLY A 386 -8.54 -9.72 6.32
N GLU A 387 -8.40 -10.08 5.05
CA GLU A 387 -7.53 -11.17 4.60
C GLU A 387 -6.52 -10.70 3.54
N GLY A 388 -5.52 -11.54 3.25
CA GLY A 388 -4.50 -11.28 2.22
C GLY A 388 -3.76 -9.97 2.41
N GLU A 389 -3.80 -9.12 1.38
CA GLU A 389 -3.11 -7.83 1.33
C GLU A 389 -3.87 -6.67 2.00
N SER A 390 -5.04 -6.94 2.62
CA SER A 390 -5.82 -5.92 3.33
C SER A 390 -4.96 -5.12 4.33
N LEU A 391 -5.12 -3.79 4.33
CA LEU A 391 -4.45 -2.90 5.27
C LEU A 391 -4.97 -3.03 6.72
N PHE A 392 -6.05 -3.78 6.92
CA PHE A 392 -6.59 -4.17 8.23
C PHE A 392 -6.70 -5.70 8.31
N LYS A 393 -5.70 -6.43 7.80
CA LYS A 393 -5.65 -7.91 7.90
C LYS A 393 -5.84 -8.35 9.36
N GLY A 394 -6.73 -9.32 9.57
CA GLY A 394 -7.14 -9.82 10.88
C GLY A 394 -8.35 -9.11 11.49
N ALA A 395 -8.76 -7.93 11.01
CA ALA A 395 -9.94 -7.25 11.52
C ALA A 395 -11.21 -8.05 11.22
N THR A 396 -12.15 -8.10 12.17
CA THR A 396 -13.54 -8.44 11.88
C THR A 396 -14.25 -7.20 11.35
N ILE A 397 -14.91 -7.31 10.21
CA ILE A 397 -15.58 -6.21 9.53
C ILE A 397 -17.08 -6.49 9.54
N ARG A 398 -17.86 -5.62 10.18
CA ARG A 398 -19.33 -5.67 10.19
C ARG A 398 -19.89 -4.51 9.39
N THR A 399 -20.61 -4.81 8.31
CA THR A 399 -21.14 -3.81 7.40
C THR A 399 -22.67 -3.76 7.45
N PHE A 400 -23.18 -2.57 7.75
CA PHE A 400 -24.60 -2.23 7.72
C PHE A 400 -24.88 -1.38 6.48
N LYS A 401 -25.83 -1.82 5.65
CA LYS A 401 -26.24 -1.09 4.45
C LYS A 401 -27.65 -0.53 4.62
N PHE A 402 -27.82 0.73 4.22
CA PHE A 402 -29.10 1.41 4.25
C PHE A 402 -29.38 2.07 2.91
N ASP A 403 -30.50 1.72 2.27
CA ASP A 403 -30.93 2.41 1.05
C ASP A 403 -31.32 3.86 1.32
N LYS A 404 -31.74 4.14 2.56
CA LYS A 404 -32.26 5.44 3.02
C LYS A 404 -31.92 5.67 4.50
N MET A 405 -30.67 6.02 4.80
CA MET A 405 -30.29 6.51 6.13
C MET A 405 -31.11 7.74 6.52
N GLU A 406 -31.69 7.72 7.71
CA GLU A 406 -32.44 8.83 8.28
C GLU A 406 -31.52 10.00 8.57
N ALA A 407 -31.97 11.23 8.30
CA ALA A 407 -31.24 12.44 8.68
C ALA A 407 -31.26 12.62 10.21
N GLY A 408 -30.15 13.10 10.76
CA GLY A 408 -29.94 13.26 12.20
C GLY A 408 -28.72 12.50 12.71
N GLU A 409 -28.62 12.41 14.03
CA GLU A 409 -27.54 11.68 14.72
C GLU A 409 -27.86 10.20 14.83
N TRP A 410 -26.92 9.37 14.39
CA TRP A 410 -26.89 7.94 14.62
C TRP A 410 -25.87 7.63 15.71
N GLN A 411 -26.22 6.73 16.62
CA GLN A 411 -25.31 6.29 17.69
C GLN A 411 -24.76 4.90 17.34
N VAL A 412 -23.43 4.75 17.39
CA VAL A 412 -22.74 3.46 17.28
C VAL A 412 -22.21 3.13 18.67
N LYS A 413 -22.78 2.11 19.30
CA LYS A 413 -22.30 1.59 20.59
C LYS A 413 -21.58 0.27 20.35
N MET A 414 -20.43 0.11 20.97
CA MET A 414 -19.60 -1.09 20.87
C MET A 414 -19.17 -1.54 22.26
N MET A 415 -19.10 -2.85 22.48
CA MET A 415 -18.58 -3.41 23.73
C MET A 415 -17.73 -4.64 23.41
N ALA A 416 -16.42 -4.54 23.68
CA ALA A 416 -15.50 -5.65 23.53
C ALA A 416 -15.62 -6.63 24.70
N LYS A 417 -15.46 -7.93 24.42
CA LYS A 417 -15.33 -8.97 25.44
C LYS A 417 -13.88 -9.22 25.82
N GLN A 418 -12.96 -8.85 24.93
CA GLN A 418 -11.52 -8.96 25.13
C GLN A 418 -10.95 -7.74 25.86
N PRO A 419 -9.86 -7.90 26.63
CA PRO A 419 -9.26 -6.81 27.40
C PRO A 419 -8.50 -5.77 26.59
N LYS A 420 -8.10 -6.12 25.36
CA LYS A 420 -7.43 -5.21 24.42
C LYS A 420 -8.09 -5.36 23.07
N ASP A 421 -8.84 -4.34 22.69
CA ASP A 421 -9.46 -4.25 21.38
C ASP A 421 -9.51 -2.79 20.95
N ALA A 422 -9.81 -2.55 19.69
CA ALA A 422 -9.99 -1.24 19.12
C ALA A 422 -11.05 -1.32 18.02
N TYR A 423 -11.60 -0.17 17.67
CA TYR A 423 -12.56 -0.07 16.60
C TYR A 423 -12.17 0.99 15.57
N LEU A 424 -12.68 0.80 14.36
CA LEU A 424 -12.74 1.80 13.31
C LEU A 424 -14.14 1.78 12.71
N ILE A 425 -14.84 2.89 12.78
CA ILE A 425 -16.10 3.13 12.08
C ILE A 425 -15.78 3.92 10.82
N VAL A 426 -16.17 3.38 9.67
CA VAL A 426 -16.16 4.08 8.38
C VAL A 426 -17.60 4.18 7.91
N THR A 427 -18.12 5.39 7.86
CA THR A 427 -19.44 5.67 7.27
C THR A 427 -19.26 6.38 5.94
N ASP A 428 -19.83 5.82 4.88
CA ASP A 428 -19.85 6.42 3.54
C ASP A 428 -21.28 6.79 3.15
N TYR A 429 -21.47 8.02 2.64
CA TYR A 429 -22.78 8.57 2.32
C TYR A 429 -23.13 8.54 0.81
N LYS A 430 -22.42 7.75 -0.01
CA LYS A 430 -22.66 7.51 -1.45
C LYS A 430 -23.16 8.73 -2.24
N LYS A 431 -22.49 9.86 -2.04
CA LYS A 431 -22.79 11.16 -2.64
C LYS A 431 -21.49 11.90 -2.88
N ASP A 432 -21.52 12.89 -3.76
CA ASP A 432 -20.36 13.74 -4.03
C ASP A 432 -19.79 14.38 -2.76
N ALA A 433 -18.46 14.46 -2.70
CA ALA A 433 -17.77 14.96 -1.53
C ALA A 433 -17.98 16.47 -1.35
N PRO A 434 -18.44 16.91 -0.17
CA PRO A 434 -18.72 18.32 0.12
C PRO A 434 -17.45 19.17 0.28
N PHE A 435 -16.32 18.55 0.65
CA PHE A 435 -15.06 19.25 0.82
C PHE A 435 -13.92 18.55 0.10
N VAL A 436 -13.01 19.38 -0.40
CA VAL A 436 -11.82 18.97 -1.13
C VAL A 436 -10.59 19.51 -0.40
N LEU A 437 -9.79 18.60 0.15
CA LEU A 437 -8.49 18.89 0.72
C LEU A 437 -7.44 19.00 -0.40
N GLN A 438 -6.85 20.18 -0.54
CA GLN A 438 -5.64 20.41 -1.30
C GLN A 438 -4.48 20.50 -0.33
N MET A 439 -3.63 19.47 -0.37
CA MET A 439 -2.39 19.40 0.40
C MET A 439 -1.41 18.59 -0.45
N PRO A 440 -0.25 19.14 -0.82
CA PRO A 440 0.73 18.38 -1.59
C PRO A 440 1.20 17.15 -0.81
N ALA A 441 1.52 16.08 -1.50
CA ALA A 441 2.02 14.86 -0.87
C ALA A 441 3.47 15.01 -0.36
N LYS A 442 4.20 16.04 -0.82
CA LYS A 442 5.54 16.38 -0.37
C LYS A 442 5.69 17.90 -0.29
N VAL A 443 6.25 18.41 0.81
CA VAL A 443 6.44 19.86 1.06
C VAL A 443 7.69 20.14 1.87
N LYS A 444 8.20 21.37 1.80
CA LYS A 444 9.20 21.89 2.76
C LYS A 444 8.52 22.28 4.07
N VAL A 445 9.23 22.21 5.18
CA VAL A 445 8.69 22.51 6.52
C VAL A 445 8.00 23.89 6.61
N ASN A 446 8.56 24.91 5.96
CA ASN A 446 8.00 26.26 5.94
C ASN A 446 6.81 26.46 4.97
N LYS A 447 6.43 25.41 4.23
CA LYS A 447 5.31 25.39 3.28
C LYS A 447 4.29 24.29 3.60
N ALA A 448 4.36 23.71 4.80
CA ALA A 448 3.43 22.70 5.25
C ALA A 448 2.06 23.32 5.58
N GLU A 449 1.26 23.56 4.55
CA GLU A 449 -0.10 24.11 4.64
C GLU A 449 -1.13 23.15 4.04
N TYR A 450 -2.36 23.24 4.53
CA TYR A 450 -3.53 22.60 3.94
C TYR A 450 -4.54 23.66 3.49
N LYS A 451 -5.24 23.37 2.39
CA LYS A 451 -6.36 24.18 1.90
C LYS A 451 -7.59 23.29 1.75
N LEU A 452 -8.61 23.56 2.56
CA LEU A 452 -9.90 22.88 2.48
C LEU A 452 -10.86 23.74 1.66
N LYS A 453 -11.19 23.29 0.45
CA LYS A 453 -12.12 23.97 -0.45
C LYS A 453 -13.50 23.36 -0.35
N LYS A 454 -14.52 24.23 -0.31
CA LYS A 454 -15.91 23.81 -0.42
C LYS A 454 -16.20 23.41 -1.87
N SER A 455 -16.78 22.23 -2.08
CA SER A 455 -17.21 21.79 -3.41
C SER A 455 -18.62 22.29 -3.74
N PRO A 456 -19.06 22.29 -5.02
CA PRO A 456 -20.44 22.59 -5.37
C PRO A 456 -21.47 21.62 -4.75
N ALA A 457 -21.03 20.41 -4.38
CA ALA A 457 -21.88 19.41 -3.72
C ALA A 457 -22.03 19.65 -2.21
N ALA A 458 -21.29 20.60 -1.64
CA ALA A 458 -21.36 20.90 -0.23
C ALA A 458 -22.76 21.39 0.17
N PRO A 459 -23.34 20.86 1.25
CA PRO A 459 -24.59 21.38 1.76
C PRO A 459 -24.46 22.87 2.12
N GLU A 460 -25.57 23.59 1.97
CA GLU A 460 -25.70 24.90 2.60
C GLU A 460 -25.66 24.68 4.11
N MET A 461 -24.71 25.33 4.78
CA MET A 461 -24.49 25.18 6.22
C MET A 461 -25.17 26.33 6.98
N LYS A 462 -25.42 26.12 8.27
CA LYS A 462 -25.94 27.13 9.19
C LYS A 462 -24.88 27.41 10.25
N GLY A 463 -24.49 28.68 10.37
CA GLY A 463 -23.43 29.09 11.30
C GLY A 463 -22.04 28.64 10.84
N ASP A 464 -21.08 28.70 11.75
CA ASP A 464 -19.69 28.35 11.47
C ASP A 464 -19.43 26.85 11.45
N LEU A 465 -18.37 26.45 10.74
CA LEU A 465 -17.86 25.09 10.73
C LEU A 465 -16.77 24.93 11.80
N SER A 466 -16.84 23.88 12.60
CA SER A 466 -15.70 23.47 13.43
C SER A 466 -14.81 22.56 12.61
N VAL A 467 -13.54 22.95 12.44
CA VAL A 467 -12.53 22.16 11.75
C VAL A 467 -11.46 21.78 12.75
N THR A 468 -11.37 20.49 13.07
CA THR A 468 -10.31 19.94 13.91
C THR A 468 -9.26 19.26 13.06
N VAL A 469 -8.02 19.70 13.15
CA VAL A 469 -6.88 19.13 12.44
C VAL A 469 -5.96 18.46 13.43
N ARG A 470 -5.68 17.18 13.21
CA ARG A 470 -4.74 16.38 13.99
C ARG A 470 -3.60 15.91 13.11
N VAL A 471 -2.39 16.07 13.62
CA VAL A 471 -1.16 15.69 12.93
C VAL A 471 -0.45 14.62 13.74
N ILE A 472 -0.24 13.47 13.10
CA ILE A 472 0.45 12.31 13.65
C ILE A 472 1.80 12.18 12.95
N ASN A 473 2.88 12.03 13.73
CA ASN A 473 4.21 11.82 13.17
C ASN A 473 4.43 10.35 12.75
N LYS A 474 5.61 10.07 12.16
CA LYS A 474 6.01 8.72 11.74
C LYS A 474 5.93 7.65 12.85
N ASP A 475 6.11 8.04 14.11
CA ASP A 475 6.07 7.12 15.26
C ASP A 475 4.63 6.83 15.72
N GLY A 476 3.63 7.43 15.08
CA GLY A 476 2.23 7.33 15.49
C GLY A 476 1.83 8.24 16.64
N LYS A 477 2.66 9.23 17.00
CA LYS A 477 2.36 10.18 18.09
C LYS A 477 1.67 11.44 17.57
N LEU A 478 0.67 11.92 18.31
CA LEU A 478 0.03 13.20 18.06
C LEU A 478 1.02 14.33 18.37
N VAL A 479 1.40 15.11 17.36
CA VAL A 479 2.31 16.25 17.51
C VAL A 479 1.59 17.59 17.50
N SER A 480 0.41 17.64 16.89
CA SER A 480 -0.44 18.83 16.89
C SER A 480 -1.91 18.48 16.81
N GLU A 481 -2.72 19.22 17.57
CA GLU A 481 -4.16 19.31 17.41
C GLU A 481 -4.55 20.79 17.41
N SER A 482 -5.38 21.18 16.46
CA SER A 482 -6.00 22.51 16.43
C SER A 482 -7.47 22.40 16.09
N ASN A 483 -8.31 23.15 16.80
CA ASN A 483 -9.73 23.28 16.50
C ASN A 483 -10.03 24.74 16.19
N GLU A 484 -10.51 25.01 14.99
CA GLU A 484 -10.79 26.35 14.49
C GLU A 484 -12.26 26.46 14.08
N SER A 485 -12.92 27.54 14.52
CA SER A 485 -14.24 27.93 14.00
C SER A 485 -14.03 28.71 12.71
N GLN A 486 -14.58 28.20 11.62
CA GLN A 486 -14.36 28.69 10.28
C GLN A 486 -15.65 29.29 9.72
N ASN A 487 -15.55 30.54 9.25
CA ASN A 487 -16.69 31.27 8.70
C ASN A 487 -17.18 30.60 7.41
N ILE A 488 -18.42 30.15 7.41
CA ILE A 488 -19.08 29.47 6.29
C ILE A 488 -19.04 30.21 4.95
N ASN A 489 -18.97 31.54 4.96
CA ASN A 489 -18.94 32.36 3.75
C ASN A 489 -17.59 32.29 3.02
N ALA A 490 -16.54 31.78 3.68
CA ALA A 490 -15.27 31.51 3.03
C ALA A 490 -15.36 30.21 2.21
N ASN A 491 -15.08 30.31 0.90
CA ASN A 491 -15.05 29.15 0.00
C ASN A 491 -13.79 28.28 0.18
N THR A 492 -12.79 28.76 0.93
CA THR A 492 -11.53 28.07 1.16
C THR A 492 -11.01 28.39 2.56
N PHE A 493 -10.67 27.34 3.30
CA PHE A 493 -10.04 27.43 4.61
C PHE A 493 -8.58 27.00 4.48
N THR A 494 -7.66 27.85 4.96
CA THR A 494 -6.23 27.57 4.90
C THR A 494 -5.67 27.50 6.31
N GLY A 495 -4.86 26.49 6.60
CA GLY A 495 -4.14 26.38 7.87
C GLY A 495 -2.75 25.80 7.69
N ALA A 496 -1.84 26.13 8.60
CA ALA A 496 -0.50 25.56 8.65
C ALA A 496 -0.49 24.29 9.51
N LEU A 497 0.30 23.30 9.10
CA LEU A 497 0.62 22.15 9.96
C LEU A 497 1.61 22.62 11.03
N LYS A 498 1.19 22.53 12.30
CA LYS A 498 1.96 23.03 13.45
C LYS A 498 2.85 21.91 14.03
N ASN A 499 3.89 22.30 14.77
CA ASN A 499 4.80 21.40 15.49
C ASN A 499 5.49 20.34 14.62
N ILE A 500 5.92 20.75 13.42
CA ILE A 500 6.70 19.91 12.51
C ILE A 500 8.19 20.12 12.79
N GLU A 501 8.75 19.28 13.66
CA GLU A 501 10.13 19.45 14.16
C GLU A 501 11.18 18.71 13.35
N GLN A 502 10.79 17.60 12.71
CA GLN A 502 11.71 16.71 12.00
C GLN A 502 11.20 16.36 10.61
N PRO A 503 12.09 16.08 9.64
CA PRO A 503 11.68 15.53 8.37
C PRO A 503 11.05 14.15 8.52
N GLY A 504 10.09 13.85 7.65
CA GLY A 504 9.42 12.55 7.62
C GLY A 504 7.97 12.67 7.20
N VAL A 505 7.27 11.54 7.24
CA VAL A 505 5.85 11.48 6.94
C VAL A 505 5.04 11.92 8.14
N TYR A 506 4.06 12.77 7.88
CA TYR A 506 3.04 13.20 8.82
C TYR A 506 1.67 12.84 8.28
N ASN A 507 0.87 12.16 9.10
CA ASN A 507 -0.51 11.85 8.78
C ASN A 507 -1.42 12.95 9.31
N VAL A 508 -2.28 13.49 8.46
CA VAL A 508 -3.19 14.59 8.78
C VAL A 508 -4.62 14.07 8.74
N THR A 509 -5.30 14.18 9.87
CA THR A 509 -6.73 13.87 10.01
C THR A 509 -7.50 15.18 10.24
N ILE A 510 -8.43 15.49 9.34
CA ILE A 510 -9.27 16.69 9.40
C ILE A 510 -10.72 16.27 9.65
N ASP A 511 -11.24 16.56 10.84
CA ASP A 511 -12.66 16.41 11.15
C ASP A 511 -13.38 17.74 10.94
N ILE A 512 -14.47 17.71 10.18
CA ILE A 512 -15.30 18.87 9.84
C ILE A 512 -16.67 18.64 10.46
N LYS A 513 -17.12 19.54 11.33
CA LYS A 513 -18.42 19.48 12.00
C LYS A 513 -19.21 20.77 11.78
N GLY A 514 -20.53 20.65 11.74
CA GLY A 514 -21.44 21.80 11.67
C GLY A 514 -22.90 21.38 11.61
N MET A 515 -23.74 22.31 11.16
CA MET A 515 -25.16 22.06 10.87
C MET A 515 -25.46 22.48 9.44
N ASN A 516 -26.33 21.76 8.74
CA ASN A 516 -26.88 22.24 7.48
C ASN A 516 -27.94 23.33 7.71
N LYS A 517 -28.41 23.97 6.65
CA LYS A 517 -29.43 25.04 6.72
C LYS A 517 -30.75 24.58 7.37
N GLU A 518 -31.09 23.30 7.21
CA GLU A 518 -32.26 22.67 7.83
C GLU A 518 -32.05 22.34 9.32
N GLY A 519 -30.89 22.64 9.88
CA GLY A 519 -30.55 22.39 11.29
C GLY A 519 -30.17 20.94 11.60
N GLN A 520 -29.90 20.12 10.59
CA GLN A 520 -29.41 18.75 10.77
C GLN A 520 -27.89 18.76 11.02
N PRO A 521 -27.38 17.89 11.91
CA PRO A 521 -25.95 17.79 12.19
C PRO A 521 -25.18 17.24 11.00
N TYR A 522 -23.91 17.61 10.93
CA TYR A 522 -22.99 17.20 9.88
C TYR A 522 -21.62 16.86 10.49
N ASN A 523 -21.05 15.73 10.09
CA ASN A 523 -19.65 15.39 10.36
C ASN A 523 -19.00 14.68 9.17
N ARG A 524 -17.79 15.09 8.77
CA ARG A 524 -16.96 14.37 7.80
C ARG A 524 -15.51 14.37 8.23
N THR A 525 -14.79 13.35 7.80
CA THR A 525 -13.37 13.18 8.10
C THR A 525 -12.59 12.99 6.81
N ILE A 526 -11.48 13.72 6.70
CA ILE A 526 -10.52 13.59 5.61
C ILE A 526 -9.20 13.12 6.19
N VAL A 527 -8.60 12.10 5.58
CA VAL A 527 -7.28 11.60 5.95
C VAL A 527 -6.35 11.71 4.74
N LYS A 528 -5.15 12.23 4.97
CA LYS A 528 -4.06 12.26 3.99
C LYS A 528 -2.70 12.35 4.69
N SER A 529 -1.68 11.69 4.16
CA SER A 529 -0.30 11.88 4.60
C SER A 529 0.49 12.84 3.70
N VAL A 530 1.51 13.45 4.27
CA VAL A 530 2.46 14.34 3.58
C VAL A 530 3.88 14.06 4.07
N TYR A 531 4.84 14.01 3.16
CA TYR A 531 6.26 14.01 3.52
C TYR A 531 6.75 15.44 3.66
N VAL A 532 7.26 15.78 4.84
CA VAL A 532 7.87 17.08 5.09
C VAL A 532 9.38 16.96 5.03
N GLU A 533 10.02 17.76 4.17
CA GLU A 533 11.47 17.90 4.07
C GLU A 533 11.97 19.17 4.77
N LYS A 534 13.29 19.21 5.06
CA LYS A 534 13.94 20.36 5.71
C LYS A 534 13.81 21.63 4.90
#